data_AF-A0A8J7TW15-F1
#
_entry.id   AF-A0A8J7TW15-F1
#
_cell.length_a   1.000
_cell.length_b   1.000
_cell.length_c   1.000
_cell.angle_alpha   90.00
_cell.angle_beta   90.00
_cell.angle_gamma   90.00
#
_symmetry.space_group_name_H-M   'P 1'
#
loop_
_entity.id
_entity.type
_entity.pdbx_description
1 polymer ?
#
loop_
_entity_poly.entity_id
_entity_poly.type
_entity_poly.pdbx_seq_one_letter_code
_entity_poly.pdbx_strand_id
1 'polypeptide(L)'
;MPGARPQFCGRTRREFLWEVGAGFGSVALTGLLSADGFFNRAAAGETFVNPLAPKKPPRPAKAKSVIFIFCYGGPSHVDTFDYKPKLYPLDGKTIPIKTFGRGGHKSEGRVVGPKWEFQP
;
A
#
# COMPACT_ATOMS: atom_id res chain seq x y z
N MET A 1 45.04 1.06 -69.65
CA MET A 1 44.20 0.59 -68.52
C MET A 1 44.78 1.15 -67.22
N PRO A 2 44.25 2.24 -66.64
CA PRO A 2 44.82 2.80 -65.43
C PRO A 2 44.52 1.89 -64.23
N GLY A 3 45.55 1.62 -63.43
CA GLY A 3 45.60 0.55 -62.44
C GLY A 3 44.64 0.71 -61.26
N ALA A 4 44.05 -0.41 -60.85
CA ALA A 4 43.28 -0.53 -59.62
C ALA A 4 44.20 -0.27 -58.41
N ARG A 5 43.90 0.81 -57.67
CA ARG A 5 44.57 1.10 -56.40
C ARG A 5 44.01 0.13 -55.34
N PRO A 6 44.83 -0.44 -54.45
CA PRO A 6 44.34 -1.31 -53.39
C PRO A 6 43.42 -0.49 -52.47
N GLN A 7 42.12 -0.77 -52.52
CA GLN A 7 41.14 -0.22 -51.58
C GLN A 7 41.01 -1.20 -50.42
N PHE A 8 41.27 -0.74 -49.20
CA PHE A 8 41.02 -1.53 -48.00
C PHE A 8 39.55 -1.96 -47.97
N CYS A 9 39.32 -3.28 -47.99
CA CYS A 9 37.98 -3.90 -48.04
C CYS A 9 37.08 -3.49 -49.23
N GLY A 10 37.63 -3.00 -50.34
CA GLY A 10 36.84 -2.64 -51.52
C GLY A 10 35.93 -1.41 -51.33
N ARG A 11 36.21 -0.57 -50.34
CA ARG A 11 35.51 0.70 -50.11
C ARG A 11 36.44 1.89 -50.32
N THR A 12 35.91 2.97 -50.88
CA THR A 12 36.68 4.22 -50.97
C THR A 12 36.71 4.94 -49.62
N ARG A 13 37.77 5.72 -49.36
CA ARG A 13 37.86 6.59 -48.17
C ARG A 13 36.63 7.50 -48.04
N ARG A 14 36.05 7.93 -49.17
CA ARG A 14 34.85 8.78 -49.20
C ARG A 14 33.64 8.04 -48.66
N GLU A 15 33.42 6.80 -49.07
CA GLU A 15 32.34 5.95 -48.56
C GLU A 15 32.47 5.71 -47.05
N PHE A 16 33.69 5.39 -46.59
CA PHE A 16 33.93 5.19 -45.16
C PHE A 16 33.59 6.43 -44.32
N LEU A 17 34.07 7.61 -44.74
CA LEU A 17 33.78 8.86 -44.03
C LEU A 17 32.29 9.23 -44.09
N TRP A 18 31.61 8.94 -45.19
CA TRP A 18 30.18 9.15 -45.34
C TRP A 18 29.37 8.26 -44.39
N GLU A 19 29.69 6.97 -44.34
CA GLU A 19 29.00 5.97 -43.53
C GLU A 19 29.20 6.22 -42.03
N VAL A 20 30.43 6.53 -41.60
CA VAL A 20 30.72 6.87 -40.19
C VAL A 20 30.08 8.19 -39.77
N GLY A 21 30.13 9.22 -40.62
CA GLY A 21 29.52 10.52 -40.33
C GLY A 21 28.00 10.44 -40.18
N ALA A 22 27.33 9.76 -41.12
CA ALA A 22 25.88 9.54 -41.07
C ALA A 22 25.46 8.65 -39.88
N GLY A 23 26.22 7.59 -39.62
CA GLY A 23 25.96 6.68 -38.50
C GLY A 23 26.03 7.40 -37.15
N PHE A 24 27.13 8.12 -36.88
CA PHE A 24 27.29 8.84 -35.61
C PHE A 24 26.30 9.99 -35.44
N GLY A 25 25.98 10.71 -36.53
CA GLY A 25 24.97 11.77 -36.51
C GLY A 25 23.57 11.27 -36.15
N SER A 26 23.20 10.06 -36.59
CA SER A 26 21.89 9.48 -36.29
C SER A 26 21.70 9.17 -34.79
N VAL A 27 22.78 8.83 -34.06
CA VAL A 27 22.75 8.63 -32.60
C VAL A 27 22.44 9.94 -31.88
N ALA A 28 23.12 11.03 -32.27
CA ALA A 28 22.88 12.35 -31.68
C ALA A 28 21.44 12.85 -31.94
N LEU A 29 20.95 12.68 -33.18
CA LEU A 29 19.58 13.03 -33.55
C LEU A 29 18.54 12.24 -32.76
N THR A 30 18.77 10.94 -32.56
CA THR A 30 17.88 10.08 -31.77
C THR A 30 17.80 10.56 -30.31
N GLY A 31 18.93 11.00 -29.74
CA GLY A 31 18.97 11.60 -28.40
C GLY A 31 18.15 12.88 -28.30
N LEU A 32 18.28 13.79 -29.28
CA LEU A 32 17.50 15.03 -29.33
C LEU A 32 16.00 14.77 -29.48
N LEU A 33 15.59 13.87 -30.40
CA LEU A 33 14.19 13.49 -30.58
C LEU A 33 13.58 12.84 -29.34
N SER A 34 14.38 12.07 -28.60
CA SER A 34 13.98 11.50 -27.30
C SER A 34 13.77 12.59 -26.26
N ALA A 35 14.70 13.56 -26.17
CA ALA A 35 14.60 14.69 -25.24
C ALA A 35 13.40 15.62 -25.55
N ASP A 36 13.10 15.83 -26.83
CA ASP A 36 11.94 16.62 -27.29
C ASP A 36 10.60 15.86 -27.15
N GLY A 37 10.63 14.62 -26.65
CA GLY A 37 9.42 13.81 -26.44
C GLY A 37 8.74 13.36 -27.75
N PHE A 38 9.46 13.39 -28.87
CA PHE A 38 8.95 12.99 -30.19
C PHE A 38 8.38 11.56 -30.16
N PHE A 39 9.09 10.63 -29.52
CA PHE A 39 8.66 9.24 -29.40
C PHE A 39 7.47 9.03 -28.44
N ASN A 40 7.27 9.93 -27.47
CA ASN A 40 6.11 9.88 -26.56
C ASN A 40 4.82 10.33 -27.26
N ARG A 41 4.91 11.24 -28.23
CA ARG A 41 3.75 11.69 -29.03
C ARG A 41 3.27 10.61 -29.99
N ALA A 42 4.16 9.77 -30.51
CA ALA A 42 3.78 8.65 -31.37
C ALA A 42 3.00 7.55 -30.64
N ALA A 43 3.18 7.42 -29.32
CA ALA A 43 2.41 6.51 -28.46
C ALA A 43 1.07 7.09 -27.96
N ALA A 44 0.75 8.35 -28.29
CA ALA A 44 -0.48 9.02 -27.90
C ALA A 44 -1.68 8.71 -28.83
N GLY A 45 -1.62 7.62 -29.59
CA GLY A 45 -2.83 7.01 -30.14
C GLY A 45 -3.72 6.58 -28.98
N GLU A 46 -4.90 7.18 -28.90
CA GLU A 46 -5.89 7.08 -27.82
C GLU A 46 -5.80 5.76 -27.03
N THR A 47 -5.19 5.83 -25.83
CA THR A 47 -5.16 4.70 -24.92
C THR A 47 -6.59 4.38 -24.51
N PHE A 48 -7.12 3.23 -24.95
CA PHE A 48 -8.40 2.69 -24.48
C PHE A 48 -8.35 2.59 -22.95
N VAL A 49 -9.06 3.49 -22.26
CA VAL A 49 -9.16 3.47 -20.80
C VAL A 49 -10.29 2.53 -20.42
N ASN A 50 -9.96 1.39 -19.83
CA ASN A 50 -10.95 0.44 -19.32
C ASN A 50 -11.85 1.14 -18.28
N PRO A 51 -13.18 1.24 -18.51
CA PRO A 51 -14.10 1.95 -17.61
C PRO A 51 -14.24 1.29 -16.22
N LEU A 52 -13.80 0.03 -16.10
CA LEU A 52 -13.74 -0.73 -14.85
C LEU A 52 -12.35 -0.73 -14.22
N ALA A 53 -11.41 0.08 -14.73
CA ALA A 53 -10.09 0.21 -14.12
C ALA A 53 -10.21 0.73 -12.67
N PRO A 54 -9.40 0.19 -11.74
CA PRO A 54 -9.35 0.68 -10.36
C PRO A 54 -9.12 2.19 -10.30
N LYS A 55 -10.07 2.92 -9.71
CA LYS A 55 -9.93 4.38 -9.51
C LYS A 55 -8.99 4.65 -8.35
N LYS A 56 -8.11 5.64 -8.55
CA LYS A 56 -7.29 6.16 -7.46
C LYS A 56 -8.22 6.77 -6.38
N PRO A 57 -8.06 6.40 -5.10
CA PRO A 57 -8.88 6.99 -4.04
C PRO A 57 -8.63 8.50 -3.96
N PRO A 58 -9.65 9.31 -3.62
CA PRO A 58 -9.51 10.77 -3.51
C PRO A 58 -8.50 11.22 -2.46
N ARG A 59 -8.12 10.33 -1.53
CA ARG A 59 -7.15 10.59 -0.47
C ARG A 59 -6.13 9.44 -0.41
N PRO A 60 -4.86 9.73 -0.14
CA PRO A 60 -3.87 8.68 0.09
C PRO A 60 -4.28 7.85 1.32
N ALA A 61 -4.09 6.53 1.26
CA ALA A 61 -4.29 5.68 2.43
C ALA A 61 -3.27 6.08 3.50
N LYS A 62 -3.75 6.60 4.63
CA LYS A 62 -2.90 7.16 5.71
C LYS A 62 -2.58 6.14 6.82
N ALA A 63 -3.22 4.98 6.82
CA ALA A 63 -3.05 3.99 7.89
C ALA A 63 -1.69 3.28 7.75
N LYS A 64 -0.78 3.50 8.70
CA LYS A 64 0.54 2.84 8.75
C LYS A 64 0.48 1.47 9.42
N SER A 65 -0.45 1.27 10.35
CA SER A 65 -0.66 0.01 11.08
C SER A 65 -2.09 -0.11 11.57
N VAL A 66 -2.62 -1.34 11.62
CA VAL A 66 -3.90 -1.68 12.25
C VAL A 66 -3.58 -2.58 13.43
N ILE A 67 -3.80 -2.09 14.65
CA ILE A 67 -3.53 -2.84 15.89
C ILE A 67 -4.86 -3.43 16.35
N PHE A 68 -4.98 -4.77 16.30
CA PHE A 68 -6.13 -5.49 16.82
C PHE A 68 -5.75 -6.16 18.15
N ILE A 69 -6.31 -5.66 19.25
CA ILE A 69 -6.07 -6.19 20.59
C ILE A 69 -7.25 -7.10 20.97
N PHE A 70 -6.96 -8.39 21.14
CA PHE A 70 -7.93 -9.38 21.62
C PHE A 70 -7.50 -9.89 23.00
N CYS A 71 -8.07 -9.31 24.06
CA CYS A 71 -7.82 -9.72 25.44
C CYS A 71 -8.76 -10.88 25.83
N TYR A 72 -8.32 -12.13 25.63
CA TYR A 72 -9.07 -13.30 26.08
C TYR A 72 -9.14 -13.33 27.61
N GLY A 73 -10.33 -13.15 28.18
CA GLY A 73 -10.55 -13.10 29.63
C GLY A 73 -10.29 -11.73 30.28
N GLY A 74 -10.08 -10.68 29.48
CA GLY A 74 -10.12 -9.30 29.99
C GLY A 74 -11.56 -8.91 30.39
N PRO A 75 -11.72 -7.92 31.29
CA PRO A 75 -13.05 -7.40 31.62
C PRO A 75 -13.71 -6.88 30.34
N SER A 76 -14.99 -7.20 30.14
CA SER A 76 -15.69 -6.74 28.94
C SER A 76 -15.76 -5.21 28.94
N HIS A 77 -15.91 -4.58 27.77
CA HIS A 77 -16.14 -3.14 27.70
C HIS A 77 -17.37 -2.73 28.56
N VAL A 78 -18.38 -3.61 28.61
CA VAL A 78 -19.59 -3.47 29.42
C VAL A 78 -19.30 -3.54 30.93
N ASP A 79 -18.26 -4.24 31.35
CA ASP A 79 -17.83 -4.29 32.75
C ASP A 79 -16.88 -3.15 33.11
N THR A 80 -16.27 -2.51 32.10
CA THR A 80 -15.18 -1.54 32.30
C THR A 80 -15.57 -0.08 32.10
N PHE A 81 -16.58 0.24 31.28
CA PHE A 81 -16.88 1.64 30.95
C PHE A 81 -18.34 2.03 31.19
N ASP A 82 -19.19 1.08 31.56
CA ASP A 82 -20.61 1.34 31.82
C ASP A 82 -20.81 1.73 33.30
N TYR A 83 -21.40 2.91 33.52
CA TYR A 83 -21.67 3.40 34.87
C TYR A 83 -22.86 2.68 35.50
N LYS A 84 -22.57 1.80 36.46
CA LYS A 84 -23.56 1.01 37.18
C LYS A 84 -23.60 1.42 38.66
N PRO A 85 -24.38 2.45 39.04
CA PRO A 85 -24.39 2.99 40.41
C PRO A 85 -24.74 1.93 41.47
N LYS A 86 -25.62 0.98 41.12
CA LYS A 86 -26.03 -0.11 42.01
C LYS A 86 -24.91 -1.14 42.29
N LEU A 87 -23.84 -1.15 41.48
CA LEU A 87 -22.77 -2.13 41.58
C LEU A 87 -21.68 -1.74 42.60
N TYR A 88 -21.48 -0.44 42.81
CA TYR A 88 -20.57 0.09 43.84
C TYR A 88 -20.83 -0.48 45.24
N PRO A 89 -22.06 -0.46 45.80
CA PRO A 89 -22.33 -1.03 47.13
C PRO A 89 -22.30 -2.56 47.18
N LEU A 90 -22.18 -3.23 46.03
CA LEU A 90 -22.16 -4.69 45.90
C LEU A 90 -20.75 -5.25 45.67
N ASP A 91 -19.72 -4.41 45.51
CA ASP A 91 -18.35 -4.87 45.27
C ASP A 91 -17.88 -5.82 46.37
N GLY A 92 -17.36 -6.98 45.96
CA GLY A 92 -16.83 -8.01 46.85
C GLY A 92 -17.88 -8.89 47.53
N LYS A 93 -19.18 -8.62 47.38
CA LYS A 93 -20.24 -9.47 47.95
C LYS A 93 -20.52 -10.68 47.07
N THR A 94 -20.83 -11.82 47.70
CA THR A 94 -21.34 -13.01 47.01
C THR A 94 -22.85 -12.92 46.96
N ILE A 95 -23.42 -12.98 45.76
CA ILE A 95 -24.87 -12.95 45.55
C ILE A 95 -25.34 -14.26 44.91
N PRO A 96 -26.58 -14.70 45.19
CA PRO A 96 -27.16 -15.87 44.54
C PRO A 96 -27.50 -15.53 43.09
N ILE A 97 -26.60 -15.89 42.17
CA ILE A 97 -26.81 -15.74 40.72
C ILE A 97 -26.51 -17.06 40.03
N LYS A 98 -27.45 -17.51 39.19
CA LYS A 98 -27.24 -18.66 38.31
C LYS A 98 -26.26 -18.23 37.22
N THR A 99 -25.02 -18.67 37.36
CA THR A 99 -23.96 -18.38 36.39
C THR A 99 -23.57 -19.66 35.66
N PHE A 100 -23.37 -19.56 34.35
CA PHE A 100 -22.85 -20.65 33.53
C PHE A 100 -21.55 -20.20 32.87
N GLY A 101 -20.50 -21.01 33.00
CA GLY A 101 -19.20 -20.70 32.40
C GLY A 101 -18.30 -21.93 32.34
N ARG A 102 -17.00 -21.69 32.16
CA ARG A 102 -15.99 -22.77 31.98
C ARG A 102 -15.94 -23.78 33.15
N GLY A 103 -16.36 -23.38 34.34
CA GLY A 103 -16.43 -24.24 35.53
C GLY A 103 -17.80 -24.89 35.78
N GLY A 104 -18.71 -24.89 34.80
CA GLY A 104 -20.07 -25.44 34.94
C GLY A 104 -21.08 -24.43 35.50
N HIS A 105 -22.20 -24.96 35.98
CA HIS A 105 -23.26 -24.17 36.61
C HIS A 105 -22.91 -23.85 38.06
N LYS A 106 -22.98 -22.57 38.43
CA LYS A 106 -22.84 -22.09 39.81
C LYS A 106 -24.10 -21.36 40.22
N SER A 107 -24.49 -21.51 41.49
CA SER A 107 -25.63 -20.81 42.11
C SER A 107 -25.24 -19.49 42.75
N GLU A 108 -23.94 -19.25 42.92
CA GLU A 108 -23.39 -18.08 43.59
C GLU A 108 -22.25 -17.48 42.76
N GLY A 109 -22.19 -16.16 42.75
CA GLY A 109 -21.15 -15.41 42.07
C GLY A 109 -20.68 -14.23 42.93
N ARG A 110 -19.36 -14.04 42.97
CA ARG A 110 -18.78 -12.83 43.56
C ARG A 110 -18.97 -11.67 42.60
N VAL A 111 -19.57 -10.60 43.10
CA VAL A 111 -19.69 -9.35 42.35
C VAL A 111 -18.36 -8.62 42.39
N VAL A 112 -17.90 -8.19 41.22
CA VAL A 112 -16.79 -7.25 41.08
C VAL A 112 -17.40 -5.92 40.67
N GLY A 113 -17.32 -4.93 41.56
CA GLY A 113 -17.73 -3.57 41.27
C GLY A 113 -16.65 -2.78 40.51
N PRO A 114 -17.02 -1.61 39.97
CA PRO A 114 -16.07 -0.71 39.32
C PRO A 114 -14.95 -0.31 40.28
N LYS A 115 -13.72 -0.19 39.77
CA LYS A 115 -12.53 0.15 40.57
C LYS A 115 -12.14 1.62 40.50
N TRP A 116 -12.94 2.43 39.83
CA TRP A 116 -12.77 3.88 39.70
C TRP A 116 -14.07 4.60 40.04
N GLU A 117 -13.93 5.84 40.50
CA GLU A 117 -15.03 6.77 40.67
C GLU A 117 -15.46 7.30 39.30
N PHE A 118 -16.77 7.29 39.03
CA PHE A 118 -17.30 7.80 37.77
C PHE A 118 -17.30 9.32 37.77
N GLN A 119 -16.71 9.92 36.73
CA GLN A 119 -16.76 11.36 36.48
C GLN A 119 -17.67 11.59 35.27
N PRO A 120 -18.81 12.31 35.44
CA PRO A 120 -19.75 12.60 34.37
C PRO A 120 -19.21 13.62 33.35
#